data_AF-A0A7S0ZQM9-F1
#
_entry.id   AF-A0A7S0ZQM9-F1
#
_cell.length_a   1.000
_cell.length_b   1.000
_cell.length_c   1.000
_cell.angle_alpha   90.00
_cell.angle_beta   90.00
_cell.angle_gamma   90.00
#
_symmetry.space_group_name_H-M   'P 1'
#
loop_
_entity.id
_entity.type
_entity.pdbx_description
1 polymer ?
#
loop_
_entity_poly.entity_id
_entity_poly.type
_entity_poly.pdbx_seq_one_letter_code
_entity_poly.pdbx_strand_id
1 'polypeptide(L)'
;LEFWSLVGGRFVSGVGLGMVSVTAPQFIAEVSPREWRGTYSALHSVFIGMGILVACAAGLPQLSPDLHRWWWRVQFGIPLVVASLQACLLLSVYNISSPVALILQNRAGEARRVFNLLAGKVTGDELKQLDLRFCEIEESCCMAKEA
;
A
#
# COMPACT_ATOMS: atom_id res chain seq x y z
N LEU A 1 -31.28 -16.64 1.76
CA LEU A 1 -30.31 -15.98 0.84
C LEU A 1 -29.25 -15.13 1.57
N GLU A 2 -29.43 -14.76 2.84
CA GLU A 2 -28.52 -13.87 3.59
C GLU A 2 -27.12 -14.46 3.87
N PHE A 3 -27.04 -15.75 4.22
CA PHE A 3 -25.79 -16.38 4.66
C PHE A 3 -24.71 -16.42 3.57
N TRP A 4 -25.05 -16.86 2.36
CA TRP A 4 -24.11 -16.94 1.25
C TRP A 4 -23.56 -15.58 0.83
N SER A 5 -24.38 -14.53 0.91
CA SER A 5 -23.97 -13.15 0.61
C SER A 5 -22.95 -12.64 1.63
N LEU A 6 -23.16 -12.93 2.92
CA LEU A 6 -22.22 -12.62 4.00
C LEU A 6 -20.89 -13.38 3.86
N VAL A 7 -20.97 -14.68 3.57
CA VAL A 7 -19.79 -15.54 3.37
C VAL A 7 -18.99 -15.08 2.15
N GLY A 8 -19.65 -14.81 1.02
CA GLY A 8 -19.02 -14.29 -0.18
C GLY A 8 -18.34 -12.94 0.06
N GLY A 9 -19.01 -12.00 0.74
CA GLY A 9 -18.43 -10.71 1.09
C GLY A 9 -17.20 -10.82 1.98
N ARG A 10 -17.23 -11.72 2.98
CA ARG A 10 -16.08 -12.01 3.85
C ARG A 10 -14.90 -12.59 3.07
N PHE A 11 -15.18 -13.56 2.19
CA PHE A 11 -14.16 -14.18 1.34
C PHE A 11 -13.45 -13.14 0.47
N VAL A 12 -14.21 -12.32 -0.27
CA VAL A 12 -13.65 -11.26 -1.13
C VAL A 12 -12.87 -10.23 -0.31
N SER A 13 -13.41 -9.79 0.83
CA SER A 13 -12.72 -8.84 1.71
C SER A 13 -11.41 -9.40 2.27
N GLY A 14 -11.36 -10.70 2.58
CA GLY A 14 -10.16 -11.36 3.09
C GLY A 14 -9.06 -11.47 2.04
N VAL A 15 -9.42 -11.85 0.80
CA VAL A 15 -8.47 -11.88 -0.33
C VAL A 15 -7.89 -10.49 -0.58
N GLY A 16 -8.75 -9.47 -0.64
CA GLY A 16 -8.32 -8.08 -0.84
C GLY A 16 -7.37 -7.61 0.27
N LEU A 17 -7.70 -7.89 1.54
CA LEU A 17 -6.86 -7.51 2.67
C LEU A 17 -5.49 -8.20 2.63
N GLY A 18 -5.44 -9.48 2.23
CA GLY A 18 -4.19 -10.24 2.07
C GLY A 18 -3.29 -9.69 0.96
N MET A 19 -3.87 -9.25 -0.16
CA MET A 19 -3.10 -8.61 -1.23
C MET A 19 -2.53 -7.25 -0.79
N VAL A 20 -3.33 -6.45 -0.09
CA VAL A 20 -2.91 -5.13 0.41
C VAL A 20 -1.81 -5.25 1.47
N SER A 21 -1.89 -6.23 2.36
CA SER A 21 -0.92 -6.39 3.45
C SER A 21 0.50 -6.74 2.96
N VAL A 22 0.63 -7.37 1.79
CA VAL A 22 1.93 -7.63 1.16
C VAL A 22 2.35 -6.46 0.28
N THR A 23 1.43 -5.93 -0.52
CA THR A 23 1.74 -4.91 -1.53
C THR A 23 2.10 -3.57 -0.89
N ALA A 24 1.41 -3.16 0.18
CA ALA A 24 1.64 -1.87 0.82
C ALA A 24 3.05 -1.70 1.42
N PRO A 25 3.54 -2.60 2.31
CA PRO A 25 4.89 -2.48 2.85
C PRO A 25 5.96 -2.72 1.78
N GLN A 26 5.69 -3.54 0.76
CA GLN A 26 6.60 -3.72 -0.37
C GLN A 26 6.77 -2.43 -1.17
N PHE A 27 5.67 -1.76 -1.52
CA PHE A 27 5.72 -0.48 -2.22
C PHE A 27 6.45 0.59 -1.40
N ILE A 28 6.16 0.68 -0.10
CA ILE A 28 6.86 1.60 0.81
C ILE A 28 8.36 1.29 0.84
N ALA A 29 8.73 0.01 0.88
CA ALA A 29 10.12 -0.43 0.87
C ALA A 29 10.87 -0.13 -0.44
N GLU A 30 10.16 -0.13 -1.57
CA GLU A 30 10.71 0.18 -2.89
C GLU A 30 10.92 1.67 -3.11
N VAL A 31 10.00 2.49 -2.56
CA VAL A 31 10.01 3.96 -2.73
C VAL A 31 10.86 4.67 -1.67
N SER A 32 11.10 4.05 -0.51
CA SER A 32 11.79 4.70 0.60
C SER A 32 13.33 4.72 0.50
N PRO A 33 13.99 5.83 0.86
CA PRO A 33 15.45 5.92 0.97
C PRO A 33 15.97 5.04 2.13
N ARG A 34 17.23 4.59 2.02
CA ARG A 34 17.82 3.58 2.92
C ARG A 34 17.78 4.01 4.40
N GLU A 35 18.03 5.28 4.72
CA GLU A 35 18.01 5.72 6.13
C GLU A 35 16.60 5.71 6.76
N TRP A 36 15.54 5.93 5.97
CA TRP A 36 14.19 6.17 6.49
C TRP A 36 13.23 4.99 6.29
N ARG A 37 13.65 3.93 5.59
CA ARG A 37 12.84 2.75 5.30
C ARG A 37 12.24 2.10 6.56
N GLY A 38 13.02 2.03 7.64
CA GLY A 38 12.55 1.49 8.92
C GLY A 38 11.43 2.34 9.52
N THR A 39 11.58 3.66 9.50
CA THR A 39 10.59 4.62 9.99
C THR A 39 9.28 4.53 9.22
N TYR A 40 9.33 4.49 7.89
CA TYR A 40 8.10 4.39 7.07
C TYR A 40 7.35 3.07 7.26
N SER A 41 8.08 1.95 7.43
CA SER A 41 7.47 0.65 7.72
C SER A 41 6.82 0.62 9.11
N ALA A 42 7.50 1.19 10.12
CA ALA A 42 6.96 1.33 11.46
C ALA A 42 5.70 2.22 11.46
N LEU A 43 5.73 3.35 10.75
CA LEU A 43 4.57 4.23 10.58
C LEU A 43 3.38 3.49 9.96
N HIS A 44 3.60 2.71 8.91
CA HIS A 44 2.54 1.91 8.29
C HIS A 44 1.87 0.96 9.30
N SER A 45 2.68 0.29 10.12
CA SER A 45 2.18 -0.63 11.16
C SER A 45 1.41 0.11 12.26
N VAL A 46 1.87 1.31 12.65
CA VAL A 46 1.16 2.19 13.60
C VAL A 46 -0.19 2.64 13.06
N PHE A 47 -0.28 3.01 11.77
CA PHE A 47 -1.55 3.38 11.14
C PHE A 47 -2.55 2.22 11.12
N ILE A 48 -2.09 0.99 10.83
CA ILE A 48 -2.94 -0.20 10.91
C ILE A 48 -3.47 -0.38 12.33
N GLY A 49 -2.60 -0.32 13.34
CA GLY A 49 -2.99 -0.43 14.75
C GLY A 49 -3.99 0.66 15.17
N MET A 50 -3.75 1.90 14.76
CA MET A 50 -4.65 3.02 15.03
C MET A 50 -6.02 2.84 14.36
N GLY A 51 -6.06 2.34 13.12
CA GLY A 51 -7.31 2.03 12.42
C GLY A 51 -8.14 0.97 13.16
N ILE A 52 -7.49 -0.07 13.70
CA ILE A 52 -8.17 -1.09 14.52
C ILE A 52 -8.73 -0.47 15.81
N LEU A 53 -7.97 0.39 16.49
CA LEU A 53 -8.45 1.10 17.69
C LEU A 53 -9.68 1.95 17.38
N VAL A 54 -9.67 2.71 16.28
CA VAL A 54 -10.81 3.51 15.83
C VAL A 54 -12.00 2.61 15.48
N ALA A 55 -11.78 1.45 14.83
CA ALA A 55 -12.83 0.50 14.52
C ALA A 55 -13.49 -0.09 15.79
N CYS A 56 -12.68 -0.40 16.81
CA CYS A 56 -13.17 -0.84 18.12
C CYS A 56 -13.95 0.27 18.84
N ALA A 57 -13.43 1.50 18.85
CA ALA A 57 -14.11 2.65 19.46
C ALA A 57 -15.43 2.97 18.75
N ALA A 58 -15.45 2.87 17.42
CA ALA A 58 -16.67 3.00 16.61
C ALA A 58 -17.68 1.88 16.88
N GLY A 59 -17.29 0.76 17.51
CA GLY A 59 -18.23 -0.26 17.97
C GLY A 59 -18.99 0.09 19.26
N LEU A 60 -18.48 0.99 20.09
CA LEU A 60 -19.09 1.35 21.38
C LEU A 60 -20.53 1.92 21.28
N PRO A 61 -20.87 2.79 20.29
CA PRO A 61 -22.22 3.32 20.13
C PRO A 61 -23.28 2.28 19.74
N GLN A 62 -22.85 1.07 19.33
CA GLN A 62 -23.76 -0.03 19.00
C GLN A 62 -24.48 -0.59 20.24
N LEU A 63 -23.95 -0.35 21.45
CA LEU A 63 -24.59 -0.75 22.71
C LEU A 63 -25.82 0.10 23.03
N SER A 64 -25.97 1.27 22.41
CA SER A 64 -27.15 2.13 22.60
C SER A 64 -28.31 1.65 21.73
N PRO A 65 -29.49 1.32 22.32
CA PRO A 65 -30.61 0.70 21.60
C PRO A 65 -31.17 1.56 20.46
N ASP A 66 -31.05 2.89 20.56
CA ASP A 66 -31.59 3.83 19.58
C ASP A 66 -30.73 3.93 18.30
N LEU A 67 -29.42 3.70 18.38
CA LEU A 67 -28.48 3.82 17.25
C LEU A 67 -28.19 2.49 16.54
N HIS A 68 -28.46 1.35 17.20
CA HIS A 68 -28.12 0.01 16.72
C HIS A 68 -28.60 -0.26 15.27
N ARG A 69 -29.81 0.19 14.90
CA ARG A 69 -30.47 -0.16 13.63
C ARG A 69 -29.71 0.34 12.39
N TRP A 70 -29.03 1.49 12.48
CA TRP A 70 -28.38 2.15 11.34
C TRP A 70 -26.85 2.18 11.44
N TRP A 71 -26.30 2.11 12.66
CA TRP A 71 -24.88 2.27 12.91
C TRP A 71 -24.00 1.18 12.26
N TRP A 72 -24.48 -0.05 12.16
CA TRP A 72 -23.74 -1.14 11.48
C TRP A 72 -23.48 -0.84 9.99
N ARG A 73 -24.38 -0.10 9.32
CA ARG A 73 -24.19 0.31 7.92
C ARG A 73 -23.10 1.37 7.81
N VAL A 74 -23.09 2.34 8.73
CA VAL A 74 -22.07 3.38 8.80
C VAL A 74 -20.69 2.76 9.03
N GLN A 75 -20.61 1.73 9.87
CA GLN A 75 -19.36 1.04 10.18
C GLN A 75 -18.72 0.35 8.97
N PHE A 76 -19.53 -0.15 8.03
CA PHE A 76 -19.04 -0.66 6.74
C PHE A 76 -18.86 0.44 5.69
N GLY A 77 -19.63 1.53 5.77
CA GLY A 77 -19.54 2.67 4.87
C GLY A 77 -18.23 3.45 5.00
N ILE A 78 -17.75 3.66 6.22
CA ILE A 78 -16.50 4.40 6.48
C ILE A 78 -15.29 3.79 5.76
N PRO A 79 -14.95 2.49 5.93
CA PRO A 79 -13.81 1.90 5.23
C PRO A 79 -14.02 1.87 3.72
N LEU A 80 -15.27 1.74 3.24
CA LEU A 80 -15.57 1.81 1.82
C LEU A 80 -15.26 3.20 1.24
N VAL A 81 -15.61 4.28 1.94
CA VAL A 81 -15.28 5.65 1.53
C VAL A 81 -13.78 5.88 1.53
N VAL A 82 -13.08 5.46 2.58
CA VAL A 82 -11.61 5.61 2.66
C VAL A 82 -10.91 4.82 1.56
N ALA A 83 -11.33 3.58 1.29
CA ALA A 83 -10.79 2.75 0.21
C ALA A 83 -11.08 3.36 -1.18
N SER A 84 -12.28 3.89 -1.39
CA SER A 84 -12.65 4.55 -2.65
C SER A 84 -11.85 5.82 -2.87
N LEU A 85 -11.64 6.62 -1.82
CA LEU A 85 -10.79 7.81 -1.87
C LEU A 85 -9.34 7.42 -2.18
N GLN A 86 -8.80 6.40 -1.53
CA GLN A 86 -7.45 5.90 -1.79
C GLN A 86 -7.30 5.42 -3.23
N ALA A 87 -8.25 4.64 -3.75
CA ALA A 87 -8.24 4.17 -5.13
C ALA A 87 -8.30 5.34 -6.13
N CYS A 88 -9.16 6.32 -5.87
CA CYS A 88 -9.26 7.52 -6.69
C CYS A 88 -7.96 8.33 -6.69
N LEU A 89 -7.32 8.50 -5.53
CA LEU A 89 -6.07 9.24 -5.40
C LEU A 89 -4.92 8.55 -6.15
N LEU A 90 -4.83 7.22 -6.04
CA LEU A 90 -3.82 6.42 -6.73
C LEU A 90 -4.02 6.46 -8.26
N LEU A 91 -5.26 6.36 -8.73
CA LEU A 91 -5.56 6.37 -10.17
C LEU A 91 -5.45 7.76 -10.81
N SER A 92 -5.77 8.83 -10.08
CA SER A 92 -5.86 10.18 -10.62
C SER A 92 -4.58 11.01 -10.46
N VAL A 93 -3.91 10.92 -9.30
CA VAL A 93 -2.84 11.86 -8.91
C VAL A 93 -1.46 11.19 -8.88
N TYR A 94 -1.37 9.94 -8.41
CA TYR A 94 -0.11 9.23 -8.18
C TYR A 94 0.09 8.06 -9.15
N ASN A 95 0.26 8.36 -10.45
CA ASN A 95 0.78 7.37 -11.41
C ASN A 95 2.31 7.21 -11.28
N ILE A 96 2.80 7.08 -10.04
CA ILE A 96 4.18 6.69 -9.77
C ILE A 96 4.16 5.18 -9.70
N SER A 97 4.44 4.57 -10.85
CA SER A 97 4.65 3.12 -10.92
C SER A 97 5.88 2.74 -10.10
N SER A 98 5.80 1.62 -9.40
CA SER A 98 6.97 1.05 -8.70
C SER A 98 8.15 0.94 -9.68
N PRO A 99 9.37 1.35 -9.27
CA PRO A 99 10.56 1.24 -10.12
C PRO A 99 10.83 -0.22 -10.54
N VAL A 100 10.50 -1.18 -9.68
CA VAL A 100 10.59 -2.63 -9.96
C VAL A 100 9.58 -3.03 -11.04
N ALA A 101 8.34 -2.55 -10.93
CA ALA A 101 7.31 -2.82 -11.92
C ALA A 101 7.67 -2.24 -13.31
N LEU A 102 8.30 -1.06 -13.35
CA LEU A 102 8.78 -0.44 -14.59
C LEU A 102 9.94 -1.22 -15.25
N ILE A 103 10.84 -1.78 -14.44
CA ILE A 103 11.95 -2.63 -14.92
C ILE A 103 11.39 -3.93 -15.53
N LEU A 104 10.44 -4.58 -14.87
CA LEU A 104 9.79 -5.80 -15.39
C LEU A 104 9.04 -5.56 -16.71
N GLN A 105 8.47 -4.36 -16.87
CA GLN A 105 7.82 -3.91 -18.12
C GLN A 105 8.80 -3.48 -19.22
N ASN A 106 10.11 -3.68 -19.04
CA ASN A 106 11.15 -3.31 -20.00
C ASN A 106 11.25 -1.79 -20.25
N ARG A 107 10.76 -0.97 -19.30
CA ARG A 107 10.80 0.51 -19.34
C ARG A 107 11.88 1.07 -18.40
N ALA A 108 13.09 0.52 -18.49
CA ALA A 108 14.22 0.87 -17.61
C ALA A 108 14.55 2.38 -17.61
N GLY A 109 14.38 3.06 -18.76
CA GLY A 109 14.61 4.50 -18.86
C GLY A 109 13.64 5.36 -18.02
N GLU A 110 12.39 4.93 -17.86
CA GLU A 110 11.43 5.61 -16.98
C GLU A 110 11.65 5.25 -15.51
N ALA A 111 12.02 3.99 -15.23
CA ALA A 111 12.40 3.57 -13.88
C ALA A 111 13.52 4.47 -13.33
N ARG A 112 14.60 4.71 -14.12
CA ARG A 112 15.72 5.60 -13.78
C ARG A 112 15.24 7.02 -13.45
N ARG A 113 14.29 7.57 -14.22
CA ARG A 113 13.72 8.91 -13.96
C ARG A 113 12.95 8.95 -12.66
N VAL A 114 12.04 7.99 -12.43
CA VAL A 114 11.20 7.94 -11.22
C VAL A 114 12.07 7.82 -9.97
N PHE A 115 13.08 6.97 -9.99
CA PHE A 115 13.94 6.77 -8.82
C PHE A 115 14.89 7.95 -8.58
N ASN A 116 15.38 8.62 -9.63
CA ASN A 116 16.11 9.89 -9.48
C ASN A 116 15.21 10.98 -8.87
N LEU A 117 13.91 10.96 -9.20
CA LEU A 117 12.92 11.89 -8.65
C LEU A 117 12.59 11.57 -7.18
N LEU A 118 12.52 10.28 -6.83
CA LEU A 118 12.33 9.80 -5.46
C LEU A 118 13.55 10.02 -4.56
N ALA A 119 14.76 9.92 -5.12
CA ALA A 119 16.01 10.12 -4.38
C ALA A 119 16.33 11.60 -4.10
N GLY A 120 15.75 12.54 -4.85
CA GLY A 120 15.95 13.98 -4.65
C GLY A 120 17.30 14.49 -5.15
N LYS A 121 17.76 15.65 -4.63
CA LYS A 121 19.09 16.21 -4.96
C LYS A 121 20.16 15.49 -4.13
N VAL A 122 20.80 14.52 -4.75
CA VAL A 122 21.77 13.62 -4.12
C VAL A 122 23.21 14.08 -4.41
N THR A 123 24.07 13.99 -3.40
CA THR A 123 25.52 14.30 -3.50
C THR A 123 26.25 13.15 -4.23
N GLY A 124 27.35 13.43 -4.94
CA GLY A 124 27.97 12.50 -5.91
C GLY A 124 28.28 11.08 -5.41
N ASP A 125 28.54 10.86 -4.12
CA ASP A 125 28.81 9.52 -3.55
C ASP A 125 27.53 8.69 -3.34
N GLU A 126 26.43 9.31 -2.92
CA GLU A 126 25.14 8.65 -2.76
C GLU A 126 24.53 8.27 -4.12
N LEU A 127 24.86 9.02 -5.19
CA LEU A 127 24.47 8.73 -6.57
C LEU A 127 25.01 7.38 -7.06
N LYS A 128 26.27 7.05 -6.72
CA LYS A 128 26.85 5.73 -7.03
C LYS A 128 26.16 4.61 -6.27
N GLN A 129 25.83 4.85 -5.00
CA GLN A 129 25.13 3.86 -4.17
C GLN A 129 23.70 3.63 -4.68
N LEU A 130 23.07 4.67 -5.20
CA LEU A 130 21.76 4.61 -5.86
C LEU A 130 21.80 3.78 -7.14
N ASP A 131 22.79 4.03 -8.01
CA ASP A 131 22.97 3.29 -9.26
C ASP A 131 23.30 1.80 -9.01
N LEU A 132 24.08 1.50 -7.98
CA LEU A 132 24.35 0.11 -7.57
C LEU A 132 23.08 -0.61 -7.11
N ARG A 133 22.22 0.05 -6.32
CA ARG A 133 20.92 -0.52 -5.91
C ARG A 133 20.01 -0.79 -7.10
N PHE A 134 20.02 0.11 -8.06
CA PHE A 134 19.27 -0.08 -9.29
C PHE A 134 19.72 -1.31 -10.05
N CYS A 135 21.03 -1.48 -10.18
CA CYS A 135 21.64 -2.64 -10.81
C CYS A 135 21.26 -3.94 -10.09
N GLU A 136 21.32 -3.98 -8.75
CA GLU A 136 20.88 -5.14 -7.94
C GLU A 136 19.40 -5.49 -8.16
N ILE A 137 18.52 -4.49 -8.25
CA ILE A 137 17.08 -4.68 -8.49
C ILE A 137 16.84 -5.19 -9.91
N GLU A 138 17.57 -4.67 -10.90
CA GLU A 138 17.49 -5.10 -12.30
C GLU A 138 17.94 -6.55 -12.47
N GLU A 139 19.05 -6.92 -11.82
CA GLU A 139 19.58 -8.29 -11.81
C GLU A 139 18.60 -9.25 -11.14
N SER A 140 18.05 -8.88 -9.98
CA SER A 140 17.04 -9.70 -9.27
C SER A 140 15.78 -9.91 -10.11
N CYS A 141 15.35 -8.90 -10.87
CA CYS A 141 14.20 -9.01 -11.78
C CYS A 141 14.50 -9.87 -13.00
N CYS A 142 15.72 -9.82 -13.54
CA CYS A 142 16.16 -10.64 -14.65
C CYS A 142 16.13 -12.12 -14.27
N MET A 143 16.70 -12.47 -13.12
CA MET A 143 16.71 -13.84 -12.59
C MET A 143 15.29 -14.37 -12.34
N ALA A 144 14.37 -13.52 -11.86
CA ALA A 144 12.98 -13.92 -11.64
C ALA A 144 12.18 -14.16 -12.93
N LYS A 145 12.65 -13.65 -14.07
CA LYS A 145 11.98 -13.80 -15.37
C LYS A 145 12.41 -15.06 -16.12
N GLU A 146 13.56 -15.63 -15.75
CA GLU A 146 14.15 -16.83 -16.35
C GLU A 146 13.85 -18.11 -15.56
N ALA A 147 13.26 -18.00 -14.37
CA ALA A 147 12.81 -19.10 -13.51
C ALA A 147 11.34 -19.48 -13.76
#